data_AF-A0A1G3ID88-F1
#
_entry.id   AF-A0A1G3ID88-F1
#
_cell.length_a   1.000
_cell.length_b   1.000
_cell.length_c   1.000
_cell.angle_alpha   90.00
_cell.angle_beta   90.00
_cell.angle_gamma   90.00
#
_symmetry.space_group_name_H-M   'P 1'
#
loop_
_entity.id
_entity.type
_entity.pdbx_description
1 polymer ?
#
loop_
_entity_poly.entity_id
_entity_poly.type
_entity_poly.pdbx_seq_one_letter_code
_entity_poly.pdbx_strand_id
1 'polypeptide(L)'
;MREAHEWLVTENPIYAAKWLAGIREAIIGLEVMPESRALAPESEAFDCDIRQALFGRGTPWRIFFTIKGETVQILHVRHGNRDYWKP
;
A
#
# COMPACT_ATOMS: atom_id res chain seq x y z
N MET A 1 7.42 6.62 -6.83
CA MET A 1 6.90 7.47 -5.73
C MET A 1 6.43 8.85 -6.17
N ARG A 2 7.04 9.48 -7.20
CA ARG A 2 6.72 10.86 -7.61
C ARG A 2 5.31 11.03 -8.23
N GLU A 3 4.90 10.11 -9.10
CA GLU A 3 3.64 10.21 -9.86
C GLU A 3 2.37 10.06 -9.01
N ALA A 4 2.42 9.30 -7.92
CA ALA A 4 1.26 9.16 -7.03
C ALA A 4 1.03 10.40 -6.15
N HIS A 5 2.10 11.15 -5.86
CA HIS A 5 2.06 12.37 -5.06
C HIS A 5 1.51 13.56 -5.86
N GLU A 6 1.87 13.67 -7.14
CA GLU A 6 1.42 14.76 -8.03
C GLU A 6 -0.09 14.71 -8.30
N TRP A 7 -0.70 13.51 -8.35
CA TRP A 7 -2.14 13.36 -8.55
C TRP A 7 -2.97 13.76 -7.31
N LEU A 8 -2.42 13.65 -6.09
CA LEU A 8 -3.15 13.89 -4.84
C LEU A 8 -3.13 15.37 -4.39
N VAL A 9 -2.09 16.14 -4.77
CA VAL A 9 -1.92 17.55 -4.39
C VAL A 9 -2.92 18.47 -5.10
N THR A 10 -3.40 18.08 -6.29
CA THR A 10 -4.20 18.96 -7.16
C THR A 10 -5.65 19.13 -6.72
N GLU A 11 -6.22 18.21 -5.94
CA GLU A 11 -7.68 18.16 -5.67
C GLU A 11 -8.10 18.63 -4.26
N ASN A 12 -7.35 18.30 -3.18
CA ASN A 12 -7.72 18.73 -1.81
C ASN A 12 -6.57 18.60 -0.79
N PRO A 13 -5.83 19.69 -0.48
CA PRO A 13 -4.62 19.62 0.36
C PRO A 13 -4.87 19.24 1.83
N ILE A 14 -6.05 19.56 2.39
CA ILE A 14 -6.40 19.18 3.78
C ILE A 14 -6.68 17.68 3.87
N TYR A 15 -7.36 17.13 2.86
CA TYR A 15 -7.60 15.68 2.77
C TYR A 15 -6.29 14.93 2.50
N ALA A 16 -5.39 15.48 1.68
CA ALA A 16 -4.09 14.90 1.40
C ALA A 16 -3.22 14.74 2.66
N ALA A 17 -3.20 15.75 3.55
CA ALA A 17 -2.44 15.68 4.80
C ALA A 17 -2.98 14.59 5.75
N LYS A 18 -4.30 14.53 5.95
CA LYS A 18 -4.94 13.49 6.78
C LYS A 18 -4.75 12.09 6.21
N TRP A 19 -4.88 11.96 4.89
CA TRP A 19 -4.63 10.71 4.19
C TRP A 19 -3.17 10.27 4.34
N LEU A 20 -2.22 11.19 4.17
CA LEU A 20 -0.78 10.92 4.31
C LEU A 20 -0.42 10.51 5.73
N ALA A 21 -1.01 11.14 6.75
CA ALA A 21 -0.82 10.74 8.14
C ALA A 21 -1.36 9.34 8.39
N GLY A 22 -2.62 9.07 7.99
CA GLY A 22 -3.26 7.78 8.22
C GLY A 22 -2.57 6.63 7.47
N ILE A 23 -2.10 6.84 6.24
CA ILE A 23 -1.39 5.80 5.51
C ILE A 23 0.00 5.52 6.09
N ARG A 24 0.67 6.54 6.63
CA ARG A 24 1.94 6.35 7.37
C ARG A 24 1.72 5.51 8.61
N GLU A 25 0.68 5.80 9.39
CA GLU A 25 0.33 4.98 10.56
C GLU A 25 0.02 3.53 10.16
N ALA A 26 -0.72 3.34 9.06
CA ALA A 26 -1.00 2.00 8.54
C ALA A 26 0.28 1.26 8.14
N ILE A 27 1.25 1.94 7.52
CA ILE A 27 2.56 1.37 7.14
C ILE A 27 3.38 1.01 8.36
N ILE A 28 3.48 1.89 9.37
CA ILE A 28 4.19 1.62 10.62
C ILE A 28 3.56 0.40 11.31
N GLY A 29 2.23 0.29 11.30
CA GLY A 29 1.52 -0.87 11.84
C GLY A 29 1.78 -2.18 11.10
N LEU A 30 2.44 -2.19 9.93
CA LEU A 30 2.85 -3.42 9.26
C LEU A 30 4.04 -4.08 9.94
N GLU A 31 4.82 -3.36 10.74
CA GLU A 31 5.92 -3.95 11.53
C GLU A 31 5.40 -4.95 12.58
N VAL A 32 4.13 -4.82 12.99
CA VAL A 32 3.49 -5.74 13.92
C VAL A 32 2.85 -6.90 13.16
N MET A 33 3.47 -8.08 13.25
CA MET A 33 3.01 -9.34 12.63
C MET A 33 2.73 -9.20 11.12
N PRO A 34 3.70 -8.78 10.29
CA PRO A 34 3.52 -8.60 8.85
C PRO A 34 3.07 -9.89 8.15
N GLU A 35 3.47 -11.06 8.66
CA GLU A 35 3.10 -12.38 8.14
C GLU A 35 1.63 -12.74 8.32
N SER A 36 0.88 -12.03 9.17
CA SER A 36 -0.57 -12.21 9.35
C SER A 36 -1.40 -11.61 8.20
N ARG A 37 -0.79 -10.76 7.36
CA ARG A 37 -1.48 -10.08 6.27
C ARG A 37 -1.64 -11.01 5.08
N ALA A 38 -2.80 -10.94 4.43
CA ALA A 38 -3.10 -11.77 3.27
C ALA A 38 -2.09 -11.55 2.12
N LEU A 39 -1.76 -12.63 1.42
CA LEU A 39 -1.07 -12.53 0.13
C LEU A 39 -1.95 -11.76 -0.86
N ALA A 40 -1.31 -10.95 -1.68
CA ALA A 40 -1.95 -10.36 -2.84
C ALA A 40 -2.20 -11.47 -3.88
N PRO A 41 -3.35 -11.50 -4.57
CA PRO A 41 -3.55 -12.38 -5.72
C PRO A 41 -2.43 -12.24 -6.76
N GLU A 42 -1.89 -11.03 -6.91
CA GLU A 42 -0.77 -10.74 -7.79
C GLU A 42 0.54 -11.41 -7.36
N SER A 43 0.66 -11.93 -6.13
CA SER A 43 1.87 -12.62 -5.65
C SER A 43 2.25 -13.83 -6.52
N GLU A 44 1.29 -14.50 -7.14
CA GLU A 44 1.56 -15.63 -8.04
C GLU A 44 2.34 -15.22 -9.30
N ALA A 45 2.35 -13.93 -9.64
CA ALA A 45 3.06 -13.39 -10.79
C ALA A 45 4.50 -12.96 -10.47
N PHE A 46 4.95 -13.09 -9.22
CA PHE A 46 6.29 -12.68 -8.79
C PHE A 46 7.00 -13.83 -8.07
N ASP A 47 8.33 -13.85 -8.14
CA ASP A 47 9.17 -14.84 -7.44
C ASP A 47 9.27 -14.58 -5.92
N CYS A 48 8.40 -13.74 -5.36
CA CYS A 48 8.38 -13.40 -3.95
C CYS A 48 6.95 -13.27 -3.41
N ASP A 49 6.81 -13.53 -2.11
CA ASP A 49 5.55 -13.37 -1.39
C ASP A 49 5.18 -11.89 -1.27
N ILE A 50 4.27 -11.45 -2.14
CA ILE A 50 3.69 -10.11 -2.08
C ILE A 50 2.46 -10.17 -1.19
N ARG A 51 2.50 -9.40 -0.10
CA ARG A 51 1.39 -9.22 0.83
C ARG A 51 0.71 -7.89 0.58
N GLN A 52 -0.55 -7.80 1.02
CA GLN A 52 -1.33 -6.59 0.92
C GLN A 52 -1.98 -6.19 2.24
N ALA A 53 -2.06 -4.88 2.46
CA ALA A 53 -2.90 -4.28 3.47
C ALA A 53 -3.89 -3.29 2.83
N LEU A 54 -5.09 -3.21 3.40
CA LEU A 54 -6.16 -2.33 2.92
C LEU A 54 -6.29 -1.14 3.87
N PHE A 55 -6.31 0.08 3.32
CA PHE A 55 -6.45 1.32 4.07
C PHE A 55 -7.58 2.19 3.52
N GLY A 56 -8.48 2.64 4.39
CA GLY A 56 -9.63 3.48 4.02
C GLY A 56 -10.96 2.72 3.92
N ARG A 57 -12.02 3.42 3.53
CA ARG A 57 -13.39 2.89 3.41
C ARG A 57 -13.91 3.05 1.98
N GLY A 58 -14.83 2.17 1.57
CA GLY A 58 -15.38 2.16 0.21
C GLY A 58 -14.41 1.47 -0.75
N THR A 59 -13.64 2.25 -1.50
CA THR A 59 -12.56 1.75 -2.36
C THR A 59 -11.22 1.89 -1.63
N PRO A 60 -10.76 0.87 -0.88
CA PRO A 60 -9.57 1.01 -0.06
C PRO A 60 -8.32 1.17 -0.93
N TRP A 61 -7.33 1.86 -0.36
CA TRP A 61 -5.96 1.82 -0.84
C TRP A 61 -5.34 0.46 -0.53
N ARG A 62 -4.68 -0.13 -1.51
CA ARG A 62 -3.90 -1.36 -1.39
C ARG A 62 -2.44 -0.97 -1.19
N ILE A 63 -1.86 -1.38 -0.08
CA ILE A 63 -0.44 -1.25 0.24
C ILE A 63 0.18 -2.62 -0.01
N PHE A 64 0.98 -2.74 -1.08
CA PHE A 64 1.71 -3.94 -1.43
C PHE A 64 3.09 -3.90 -0.79
N PHE A 65 3.47 -4.99 -0.13
CA PHE A 65 4.75 -5.09 0.54
C PHE A 65 5.25 -6.53 0.53
N THR A 66 6.55 -6.69 0.74
CA THR A 66 7.21 -7.99 0.95
C THR A 66 7.96 -7.95 2.27
N ILE A 67 8.19 -9.12 2.85
CA ILE A 67 9.03 -9.28 4.04
C ILE A 67 10.39 -9.80 3.56
N LYS A 68 11.49 -9.14 3.91
CA LYS A 68 12.86 -9.62 3.65
C LYS A 68 13.61 -9.66 4.98
N GLY A 69 13.80 -10.87 5.50
CA GLY A 69 14.29 -11.05 6.88
C GLY A 69 13.32 -10.40 7.86
N GLU A 70 13.81 -9.44 8.65
CA GLU A 70 13.01 -8.69 9.62
C GLU A 70 12.50 -7.35 9.08
N THR A 71 12.76 -7.05 7.79
CA THR A 71 12.39 -5.77 7.18
C THR A 71 11.13 -5.90 6.33
N VAL A 72 10.14 -5.04 6.59
CA VAL A 72 8.99 -4.82 5.71
C VAL A 72 9.38 -3.84 4.62
N GLN A 73 9.35 -4.28 3.36
CA GLN A 73 9.62 -3.43 2.20
C GLN A 73 8.32 -3.07 1.49
N ILE A 74 7.95 -1.79 1.51
CA ILE A 74 6.79 -1.28 0.76
C ILE A 74 7.15 -1.21 -0.72
N LEU A 75 6.40 -1.94 -1.54
CA LEU A 75 6.60 -2.00 -3.00
C LEU A 75 5.75 -0.93 -3.68
N HIS A 76 4.45 -0.91 -3.41
CA HIS A 76 3.51 0.04 -4.00
C HIS A 76 2.37 0.40 -3.07
N VAL A 77 1.84 1.61 -3.26
CA VAL A 77 0.58 2.05 -2.68
C VAL A 77 -0.32 2.46 -3.84
N ARG A 78 -1.48 1.81 -3.97
CA ARG A 78 -2.43 2.06 -5.07
C ARG A 78 -3.84 2.28 -4.54
N HIS A 79 -4.60 3.14 -5.18
CA HIS A 79 -6.03 3.25 -4.92
C HIS A 79 -6.74 2.03 -5.53
N GLY A 80 -7.70 1.42 -4.83
CA GLY A 80 -8.38 0.21 -5.29
C GLY A 80 -9.13 0.33 -6.63
N ASN A 81 -9.33 1.56 -7.13
CA ASN A 81 -9.94 1.83 -8.43
C ASN A 81 -8.92 1.97 -9.59
N ARG A 82 -7.61 1.83 -9.31
CA ARG A 82 -6.55 1.79 -10.34
C ARG A 82 -6.17 0.34 -10.59
N ASP A 83 -5.96 -0.03 -11.86
CA ASP A 83 -5.71 -1.38 -12.36
C ASP A 83 -4.80 -2.27 -11.49
N TYR A 84 -5.08 -3.58 -11.54
CA TYR A 84 -4.24 -4.65 -10.97
C TYR A 84 -2.76 -4.43 -11.27
N TRP A 85 -1.89 -4.68 -10.28
CA TRP A 85 -0.46 -4.58 -10.50
C TRP A 85 -0.02 -5.71 -11.43
N LYS A 86 0.41 -5.34 -12.63
CA LYS A 86 1.07 -6.23 -13.59
C LYS A 86 2.57 -5.93 -13.60
N PRO A 87 3.45 -6.95 -13.67
CA PRO A 87 4.88 -6.76 -13.82
C PRO A 87 5.24 -5.99 -15.11
#